data_AF-A0A086TKN7-F1
#
_entry.id   AF-A0A086TKN7-F1
#
_cell.length_a   1.000
_cell.length_b   1.000
_cell.length_c   1.000
_cell.angle_alpha   90.00
_cell.angle_beta   90.00
_cell.angle_gamma   90.00
#
_symmetry.space_group_name_H-M   'P 1'
#
loop_
_entity.id
_entity.type
_entity.pdbx_description
1 polymer ?
#
loop_
_entity_poly.entity_id
_entity_poly.type
_entity_poly.pdbx_seq_one_letter_code
_entity_poly.pdbx_strand_id
1 'polypeptide(L)'
;MSASTSDPRRPDAIVEYRPEVKRIEDDDPDVPGFVALVFAICGLMIRNRTCLWVGMIFSVESYLNQRASEGGLLGSPAATIIFSLSTLVMNYMPEILAAYSGIKI
;
A
#
# COMPACT_ATOMS: atom_id res chain seq x y z
N MET A 1 9.50 1.79 55.61
CA MET A 1 8.23 1.81 54.87
C MET A 1 8.50 1.22 53.50
N SER A 2 8.12 -0.04 53.29
CA SER A 2 8.26 -0.74 52.01
C SER A 2 7.18 -0.25 51.07
N ALA A 3 7.50 0.73 50.21
CA ALA A 3 6.69 0.97 49.02
C ALA A 3 6.79 -0.31 48.18
N SER A 4 5.71 -1.08 48.13
CA SER A 4 5.64 -2.28 47.31
C SER A 4 5.92 -1.88 45.87
N THR A 5 6.98 -2.41 45.29
CA THR A 5 7.38 -2.26 43.89
C THR A 5 6.27 -2.66 42.89
N SER A 6 5.16 -3.22 43.37
CA SER A 6 3.98 -3.57 42.58
C SER A 6 2.83 -2.55 42.64
N ASP A 7 2.99 -1.36 43.24
CA ASP A 7 1.92 -0.36 43.23
C ASP A 7 1.70 0.19 41.81
N PRO A 8 0.50 0.03 41.20
CA PRO A 8 0.19 0.54 39.86
C PRO A 8 0.02 2.06 39.80
N ARG A 9 -0.13 2.74 40.94
CA ARG A 9 -0.41 4.19 41.01
C ARG A 9 0.85 5.04 41.12
N ARG A 10 2.02 4.43 41.03
CA ARG A 10 3.30 5.12 41.23
C ARG A 10 3.61 6.05 40.04
N PRO A 11 4.02 7.30 40.28
CA PRO A 11 4.28 8.27 39.22
C PRO A 11 5.44 7.84 38.29
N ASP A 12 6.36 7.02 38.79
CA ASP A 12 7.47 6.41 38.04
C ASP A 12 7.04 5.22 37.15
N ALA A 13 5.80 4.73 37.25
CA ALA A 13 5.25 3.73 36.33
C ALA A 13 4.67 4.34 35.06
N ILE A 14 4.59 5.67 34.97
CA ILE A 14 4.14 6.36 33.76
C ILE A 14 5.28 6.34 32.76
N VAL A 15 5.25 5.34 31.87
CA VAL A 15 6.17 5.23 30.74
C VAL A 15 5.53 5.90 29.53
N GLU A 16 6.24 6.84 28.92
CA GLU A 16 5.82 7.44 27.66
C GLU A 16 5.70 6.34 26.60
N TYR A 17 4.55 6.32 25.89
CA TYR A 17 4.38 5.40 24.78
C TYR A 17 5.46 5.66 23.74
N ARG A 18 6.36 4.70 23.57
CA ARG A 18 7.30 4.66 22.46
C ARG A 18 6.78 3.61 21.49
N PRO A 19 6.38 3.99 20.26
CA PRO A 19 6.01 2.99 19.27
C PRO A 19 7.17 2.02 19.09
N GLU A 20 6.89 0.73 19.19
CA GLU A 20 7.89 -0.30 18.94
C GLU A 20 8.39 -0.13 17.51
N VAL A 21 9.68 0.14 17.37
CA VAL A 21 10.35 0.11 16.07
C VAL A 21 10.41 -1.36 15.68
N LYS A 22 9.42 -1.82 14.90
CA LYS A 22 9.43 -3.17 14.31
C LYS A 22 10.77 -3.35 13.62
N ARG A 23 11.51 -4.39 13.98
CA ARG A 23 12.69 -4.81 13.22
C ARG A 23 12.22 -5.34 11.88
N ILE A 24 13.05 -5.15 10.85
CA ILE A 24 12.81 -5.63 9.49
C ILE A 24 12.55 -7.16 9.49
N GLU A 25 13.16 -7.88 10.42
CA GLU A 25 13.02 -9.34 10.59
C GLU A 25 11.64 -9.75 11.14
N ASP A 26 10.88 -8.82 11.74
CA ASP A 26 9.55 -9.04 12.31
C ASP A 26 8.44 -8.41 11.44
N ASP A 27 8.76 -7.98 10.22
CA ASP A 27 7.75 -7.34 9.37
C ASP A 27 6.84 -8.37 8.72
N ASP A 28 5.55 -8.04 8.70
CA ASP A 28 4.55 -8.91 8.12
C ASP A 28 4.72 -8.87 6.58
N PRO A 29 4.53 -10.00 5.87
CA PRO A 29 4.60 -9.98 4.41
C PRO A 29 3.65 -8.95 3.79
N ASP A 30 4.08 -8.28 2.72
CA ASP A 30 3.25 -7.33 1.94
C ASP A 30 2.19 -8.04 1.09
N VAL A 31 1.20 -8.63 1.77
CA VAL A 31 0.03 -9.26 1.16
C VAL A 31 -0.77 -8.26 0.30
N PRO A 32 -1.05 -7.02 0.77
CA PRO A 32 -1.80 -6.05 -0.03
C PRO A 32 -1.09 -5.71 -1.35
N GLY A 33 0.24 -5.53 -1.34
CA GLY A 33 1.01 -5.26 -2.56
C GLY A 33 1.03 -6.44 -3.52
N PHE A 34 1.09 -7.67 -3.02
CA PHE A 34 0.94 -8.87 -3.85
C PHE A 34 -0.44 -8.95 -4.52
N VAL A 35 -1.51 -8.71 -3.76
CA VAL A 35 -2.88 -8.68 -4.28
C VAL A 35 -3.04 -7.58 -5.33
N ALA A 36 -2.49 -6.39 -5.07
CA ALA A 36 -2.48 -5.28 -6.01
C ALA A 36 -1.85 -5.67 -7.35
N LEU A 37 -0.70 -6.33 -7.30
CA LEU A 37 0.03 -6.79 -8.49
C LEU A 37 -0.80 -7.79 -9.32
N VAL A 38 -1.43 -8.77 -8.67
CA VAL A 38 -2.27 -9.78 -9.35
C VAL A 38 -3.44 -9.12 -10.06
N PHE A 39 -4.14 -8.21 -9.39
CA PHE A 39 -5.27 -7.49 -9.98
C PHE A 39 -4.86 -6.55 -11.11
N ALA A 40 -3.71 -5.88 -10.98
CA ALA A 40 -3.17 -5.02 -12.03
C ALA A 40 -2.80 -5.81 -13.29
N ILE A 41 -2.13 -6.97 -13.16
CA ILE A 41 -1.78 -7.83 -14.29
C ILE A 41 -3.03 -8.43 -14.92
N CYS A 42 -3.92 -9.03 -14.12
CA CYS A 42 -5.15 -9.64 -14.61
C CYS A 42 -6.04 -8.60 -15.29
N GLY A 43 -6.26 -7.45 -14.63
CA GLY A 43 -7.06 -6.35 -15.15
C GLY A 43 -6.52 -5.76 -16.45
N LEU A 44 -5.19 -5.68 -16.60
CA LEU A 44 -4.54 -5.28 -17.84
C LEU A 44 -4.80 -6.29 -18.97
N MET A 45 -4.60 -7.58 -18.71
CA MET A 45 -4.76 -8.63 -19.72
C MET A 45 -6.21 -8.75 -20.23
N ILE A 46 -7.18 -8.69 -19.33
CA ILE A 46 -8.60 -8.81 -19.68
C ILE A 46 -9.26 -7.47 -20.00
N ARG A 47 -8.51 -6.35 -19.91
CA ARG A 47 -8.99 -4.97 -20.04
C ARG A 47 -10.19 -4.63 -19.15
N ASN A 48 -10.24 -5.16 -17.92
CA ASN A 48 -11.34 -4.93 -16.98
C ASN A 48 -11.02 -3.81 -15.99
N ARG A 49 -11.77 -2.71 -16.07
CA ARG A 49 -11.61 -1.51 -15.24
C ARG A 49 -11.80 -1.79 -13.75
N THR A 50 -12.76 -2.63 -13.37
CA THR A 50 -13.05 -2.93 -11.96
C THR A 50 -11.86 -3.61 -11.29
N CYS A 51 -11.20 -4.54 -11.98
CA CYS A 51 -10.00 -5.19 -11.48
C CYS A 51 -8.86 -4.18 -11.28
N LEU A 52 -8.69 -3.25 -12.21
CA LEU A 52 -7.65 -2.20 -12.13
C LEU A 52 -7.90 -1.25 -10.95
N TRP A 53 -9.15 -0.85 -10.70
CA TRP A 53 -9.50 -0.01 -9.56
C TRP A 53 -9.28 -0.72 -8.22
N VAL A 54 -9.64 -2.01 -8.13
CA VAL A 54 -9.36 -2.82 -6.94
C VAL A 54 -7.86 -2.95 -6.71
N GLY A 55 -7.08 -3.23 -7.77
CA GLY A 55 -5.61 -3.27 -7.68
C GLY A 55 -5.00 -1.94 -7.21
N MET A 56 -5.52 -0.82 -7.69
CA MET A 56 -5.09 0.52 -7.26
C MET A 56 -5.33 0.74 -5.75
N ILE A 57 -6.48 0.34 -5.21
CA ILE A 57 -6.78 0.49 -3.78
C ILE A 57 -5.78 -0.30 -2.93
N PHE A 58 -5.55 -1.56 -3.28
CA PHE A 58 -4.57 -2.40 -2.56
C PHE A 58 -3.13 -1.87 -2.69
N SER A 59 -2.77 -1.25 -3.81
CA SER A 59 -1.45 -0.62 -3.97
C SER A 59 -1.26 0.57 -3.02
N VAL A 60 -2.32 1.36 -2.79
CA VAL A 60 -2.30 2.48 -1.84
C VAL A 60 -2.28 1.96 -0.41
N GLU A 61 -3.05 0.91 -0.10
CA GLU A 61 -3.03 0.27 1.23
C GLU A 61 -1.63 -0.25 1.57
N SER A 62 -1.01 -0.98 0.64
CA SER A 62 0.36 -1.46 0.76
C SER A 62 1.35 -0.31 1.03
N TYR A 63 1.22 0.79 0.30
CA TYR A 63 2.05 1.99 0.51
C TYR A 63 1.85 2.64 1.87
N LEU A 64 0.60 2.77 2.34
CA LEU A 64 0.29 3.36 3.65
C LEU A 64 0.74 2.47 4.81
N ASN A 65 0.84 1.16 4.58
CA ASN A 65 1.35 0.21 5.55
C ASN A 65 2.88 0.10 5.55
N GLN A 66 3.60 0.81 4.66
CA GLN A 66 5.07 0.84 4.68
C GLN A 66 5.60 1.42 5.99
N ARG A 67 6.48 0.67 6.65
CA ARG A 67 7.27 1.17 7.78
C ARG A 67 8.60 1.71 7.26
N ALA A 68 9.19 2.66 8.00
CA ALA A 68 10.30 3.52 7.56
C ALA A 68 11.60 2.80 7.11
N SER A 69 11.68 1.47 7.16
CA SER A 69 12.88 0.68 6.89
C SER A 69 13.03 0.16 5.45
N GLU A 70 12.10 0.43 4.54
CA GLU A 70 12.20 -0.08 3.18
C GLU A 70 12.87 0.92 2.23
N GLY A 71 13.82 0.42 1.44
CA GLY A 71 14.71 1.18 0.57
C GLY A 71 14.00 2.09 -0.44
N GLY A 72 14.80 2.96 -1.08
CA GLY A 72 14.32 4.08 -1.91
C GLY A 72 13.23 3.75 -2.93
N LEU A 73 12.59 4.80 -3.46
CA LEU A 73 11.31 4.84 -4.24
C LEU A 73 10.93 3.64 -5.14
N LEU A 74 11.89 2.91 -5.74
CA LEU A 74 11.65 1.76 -6.63
C LEU A 74 11.66 0.40 -5.91
N GLY A 75 12.27 0.31 -4.73
CA GLY A 75 12.32 -0.88 -3.90
C GLY A 75 11.20 -0.95 -2.86
N SER A 76 10.40 0.10 -2.72
CA SER A 76 9.25 0.15 -1.82
C SER A 76 7.95 -0.17 -2.58
N PRO A 77 6.88 -0.57 -1.86
CA PRO A 77 5.55 -0.72 -2.46
C PRO A 77 5.00 0.50 -3.22
N ALA A 78 5.67 1.66 -3.22
CA ALA A 78 5.37 2.80 -4.10
C ALA A 78 5.46 2.42 -5.59
N ALA A 79 6.32 1.47 -5.95
CA ALA A 79 6.43 0.97 -7.31
C ALA A 79 5.11 0.32 -7.81
N THR A 80 4.36 -0.33 -6.91
CA THR A 80 3.07 -0.95 -7.26
C THR A 80 1.98 0.08 -7.56
N ILE A 81 2.05 1.27 -6.94
CA ILE A 81 1.16 2.39 -7.26
C ILE A 81 1.43 2.90 -8.67
N ILE A 82 2.71 3.11 -9.01
CA ILE A 82 3.09 3.59 -10.34
C ILE A 82 2.66 2.60 -11.42
N PHE A 83 2.86 1.30 -11.15
CA PHE A 83 2.40 0.24 -12.04
C PHE A 83 0.88 0.26 -12.20
N SER A 84 0.13 0.25 -11.10
CA SER A 84 -1.34 0.28 -11.12
C SER A 84 -1.89 1.51 -11.85
N LEU A 85 -1.34 2.69 -11.59
CA LEU A 85 -1.70 3.93 -12.29
C LEU A 85 -1.43 3.83 -13.79
N SER A 86 -0.26 3.29 -14.18
CA SER A 86 0.11 3.11 -15.58
C SER A 86 -0.86 2.17 -16.30
N THR A 87 -1.27 1.08 -15.64
CA THR A 87 -2.26 0.15 -16.21
C THR A 87 -3.64 0.78 -16.39
N LEU A 88 -4.07 1.64 -15.45
CA LEU A 88 -5.30 2.43 -15.60
C LEU A 88 -5.20 3.36 -16.81
N VAL A 89 -4.13 4.17 -16.91
CA VAL A 89 -3.94 5.09 -18.03
C VAL A 89 -3.97 4.33 -19.36
N MET A 90 -3.24 3.22 -19.47
CA MET A 90 -3.24 2.39 -20.67
C MET A 90 -4.63 1.85 -21.03
N ASN A 91 -5.46 1.52 -20.04
CA ASN A 91 -6.80 1.02 -20.27
C ASN A 91 -7.78 2.11 -20.72
N TYR A 92 -7.67 3.32 -20.16
CA TYR A 92 -8.55 4.46 -20.50
C TYR A 92 -8.12 5.24 -21.75
N MET A 93 -6.84 5.22 -22.11
CA MET A 93 -6.29 5.99 -23.24
C MET A 93 -7.00 5.74 -24.58
N PRO A 94 -7.30 4.50 -25.01
CA PRO A 94 -8.00 4.26 -26.27
C PRO A 94 -9.37 4.93 -26.35
N GLU A 95 -10.10 4.96 -25.25
CA GLU A 95 -11.45 5.56 -25.18
C GLU A 95 -11.40 7.07 -25.22
N ILE A 96 -10.43 7.66 -24.51
CA ILE A 96 -10.17 9.10 -24.53
C ILE A 96 -9.83 9.53 -25.95
N LEU A 97 -8.92 8.82 -26.62
CA LEU A 97 -8.54 9.10 -28.00
C LEU A 97 -9.70 8.91 -28.98
N ALA A 98 -10.53 7.89 -28.80
CA ALA A 98 -11.74 7.69 -29.60
C ALA A 98 -12.73 8.85 -29.44
N ALA A 99 -12.93 9.33 -28.21
CA ALA A 99 -13.81 10.46 -27.92
C ALA A 99 -13.34 11.76 -28.60
N TYR A 100 -12.02 12.01 -28.64
CA TYR A 100 -11.46 13.22 -29.27
C TYR A 100 -11.25 13.10 -30.79
N SER A 101 -11.09 11.89 -31.33
CA SER A 101 -10.90 11.69 -32.78
C SER A 101 -12.20 11.74 -33.59
N GLY A 102 -13.37 11.79 -32.92
CA GLY A 102 -14.67 11.76 -33.59
C GLY A 102 -14.98 10.43 -34.30
N ILE A 103 -14.09 9.45 -34.17
CA ILE A 103 -14.24 8.10 -34.71
C ILE A 103 -14.93 7.26 -33.64
N LYS A 104 -16.22 6.97 -33.85
CA LYS A 104 -16.91 5.91 -33.09
C LYS A 104 -16.25 4.58 -33.44
N ILE A 105 -15.49 4.03 -32.49
CA ILE A 105 -15.01 2.64 -32.52
C ILE A 105 -16.16 1.71 -32.12
#